data_AF-A0A354M2U0-F1
#
_entry.id   AF-A0A354M2U0-F1
#
_cell.length_a   1.000
_cell.length_b   1.000
_cell.length_c   1.000
_cell.angle_alpha   90.00
_cell.angle_beta   90.00
_cell.angle_gamma   90.00
#
_symmetry.space_group_name_H-M   'P 1'
#
loop_
_entity.id
_entity.type
_entity.pdbx_description
1 polymer ?
#
loop_
_entity_poly.entity_id
_entity_poly.type
_entity_poly.pdbx_seq_one_letter_code
_entity_poly.pdbx_strand_id
1 'polypeptide(L)' 'ISMLLDEGSFEEIDMFVRHRSVNFGIDKESYLGDGVVTGTGTIAGRLVYVFAQDFTVFGGSLSETFAMKICKIMDQAMKM' A
#
# COMPACT_ATOMS: atom_id res chain seq x y z
N ILE A 1 8.20 -4.54 5.49
CA ILE A 1 8.61 -3.12 5.33
C ILE A 1 9.63 -2.72 6.39
N SER A 2 9.36 -2.93 7.69
CA SER A 2 10.27 -2.56 8.79
C SER A 2 11.69 -3.16 8.71
N MET A 3 11.87 -4.32 8.07
CA MET A 3 13.20 -4.92 7.86
C MET A 3 14.04 -4.24 6.77
N LEU A 4 13.39 -3.45 5.89
CA LEU A 4 14.03 -2.83 4.73
C LEU A 4 14.41 -1.37 5.02
N LEU A 5 13.52 -0.63 5.69
CA LEU A 5 13.67 0.79 5.94
C LEU A 5 14.43 1.05 7.24
N ASP A 6 15.06 2.21 7.35
CA ASP A 6 15.69 2.67 8.58
C ASP A 6 14.62 2.80 9.69
N GLU A 7 14.99 2.45 10.93
CA GLU A 7 14.07 2.43 12.07
C GLU A 7 13.37 3.79 12.29
N GLY A 8 12.05 3.76 12.45
CA GLY A 8 11.24 4.97 12.67
C GLY A 8 11.07 5.89 11.45
N SER A 9 11.64 5.54 10.28
CA SER A 9 11.55 6.38 9.08
C SER A 9 10.27 6.19 8.26
N PHE A 10 9.51 5.13 8.51
CA PHE A 10 8.36 4.76 7.67
C PHE A 10 7.15 5.65 7.93
N GLU A 11 6.65 6.31 6.88
CA GLU A 11 5.39 7.04 6.86
C GLU A 11 4.41 6.36 5.90
N GLU A 12 3.36 5.76 6.47
CA GLU A 12 2.33 5.07 5.69
C GLU A 12 1.35 6.06 5.05
N ILE A 13 0.98 5.78 3.80
CA ILE A 13 0.03 6.54 3.02
C ILE A 13 -1.17 5.64 2.70
N ASP A 14 -2.38 6.21 2.79
CA ASP A 14 -3.64 5.55 2.39
C ASP A 14 -3.96 4.26 3.19
N MET A 15 -3.60 4.25 4.49
CA MET A 15 -3.81 3.13 5.43
C MET A 15 -5.28 2.69 5.58
N PHE A 16 -6.23 3.62 5.42
CA PHE A 16 -7.66 3.35 5.65
C PHE A 16 -8.51 3.18 4.38
N VAL A 17 -7.85 3.07 3.21
CA VAL A 17 -8.56 2.80 1.94
C VAL A 17 -9.21 1.41 1.97
N ARG A 18 -10.33 1.27 1.27
CA ARG A 18 -11.10 0.02 1.10
C ARG A 18 -11.49 -0.14 -0.37
N HIS A 19 -11.63 -1.36 -0.86
CA HIS A 19 -12.23 -1.60 -2.18
C HIS A 19 -13.65 -1.06 -2.30
N ARG A 20 -14.03 -0.79 -3.54
CA ARG A 20 -15.35 -0.27 -3.93
C ARG A 20 -16.19 -1.29 -4.71
N SER A 21 -15.66 -2.50 -4.90
CA SER A 21 -16.37 -3.58 -5.59
C SER A 21 -17.57 -4.05 -4.79
N VAL A 22 -18.70 -4.21 -5.49
CA VAL A 22 -19.95 -4.81 -4.97
C VAL A 22 -20.28 -6.13 -5.67
N ASN A 23 -19.35 -6.64 -6.48
CA ASN A 23 -19.56 -7.85 -7.25
C ASN A 23 -19.36 -9.09 -6.38
N PHE A 24 -20.12 -10.15 -6.68
CA PHE A 24 -19.94 -11.48 -6.07
C PHE A 24 -19.98 -11.50 -4.53
N GLY A 25 -20.61 -10.51 -3.90
CA GLY A 25 -20.77 -10.43 -2.43
C GLY A 25 -19.54 -9.93 -1.67
N ILE A 26 -18.52 -9.42 -2.36
CA ILE A 26 -17.28 -8.93 -1.74
C ILE A 26 -17.50 -7.65 -0.91
N ASP A 27 -18.60 -6.93 -1.11
CA ASP A 27 -19.00 -5.77 -0.30
C ASP A 27 -19.16 -6.09 1.19
N LYS A 28 -19.36 -7.37 1.53
CA LYS A 28 -19.48 -7.86 2.91
C LYS A 28 -18.15 -8.09 3.60
N GLU A 29 -17.06 -8.19 2.85
CA GLU A 29 -15.71 -8.41 3.35
C GLU A 29 -14.85 -7.20 2.99
N SER A 30 -14.50 -6.36 3.98
CA SER A 30 -13.74 -5.15 3.71
C SER A 30 -12.58 -5.01 4.69
N TYR A 31 -11.37 -4.85 4.14
CA TYR A 31 -10.13 -4.72 4.89
C TYR A 31 -9.53 -3.33 4.69
N LEU A 32 -9.01 -2.74 5.76
CA LEU A 32 -8.31 -1.45 5.69
C LEU A 32 -6.97 -1.62 4.95
N GLY A 33 -6.63 -0.63 4.13
CA GLY A 33 -5.43 -0.63 3.29
C GLY A 33 -5.61 -1.42 1.99
N ASP A 34 -6.69 -2.20 1.88
CA ASP A 34 -7.09 -2.99 0.72
C ASP A 34 -6.01 -3.96 0.21
N GLY A 35 -5.25 -4.56 1.14
CA GLY A 35 -4.26 -5.61 0.83
C GLY A 35 -2.89 -5.12 0.37
N VAL A 36 -2.62 -3.81 0.40
CA VAL A 36 -1.29 -3.26 0.15
C VAL A 36 -0.95 -2.14 1.12
N VAL A 37 0.24 -2.21 1.70
CA VAL A 37 0.83 -1.12 2.49
C VAL A 37 1.70 -0.30 1.55
N THR A 38 1.50 1.02 1.52
CA THR A 38 2.24 1.97 0.67
C THR A 38 2.77 3.11 1.51
N GLY A 39 3.95 3.64 1.19
CA GLY A 39 4.47 4.79 1.92
C GLY A 39 5.88 5.17 1.53
N THR A 40 6.45 6.06 2.33
CA THR A 40 7.82 6.55 2.19
C THR A 40 8.66 6.17 3.40
N GLY A 41 9.97 6.18 3.23
CA GLY A 41 10.91 6.10 4.34
C GLY A 41 12.33 6.30 3.85
N THR A 42 13.31 5.89 4.64
CA THR A 42 14.71 6.00 4.25
C THR A 42 15.43 4.66 4.23
N ILE A 43 16.42 4.53 3.35
CA ILE A 43 17.42 3.45 3.37
C ILE A 43 18.79 4.10 3.40
N ALA A 44 19.53 3.91 4.49
CA ALA A 44 20.80 4.60 4.73
C ALA A 44 20.65 6.12 4.58
N GLY A 45 19.56 6.68 5.14
CA GLY A 45 19.24 8.11 5.11
C GLY A 45 18.76 8.66 3.76
N ARG A 46 18.65 7.82 2.73
CA ARG A 46 18.17 8.23 1.39
C ARG A 46 16.68 7.96 1.29
N LEU A 47 15.90 8.97 0.87
CA LEU A 47 14.47 8.83 0.65
C LEU A 47 14.17 7.73 -0.36
N VAL A 48 13.25 6.84 -0.02
CA VAL A 48 12.70 5.81 -0.89
C VAL A 48 11.18 5.77 -0.79
N TYR A 49 10.56 5.31 -1.87
CA TYR A 49 9.14 5.04 -1.97
C TYR A 49 8.95 3.52 -2.04
N VAL A 50 8.03 2.98 -1.24
CA VAL A 50 7.85 1.52 -1.11
C VAL A 50 6.38 1.14 -1.06
N PHE A 51 6.09 -0.06 -1.58
CA PHE A 51 4.85 -0.77 -1.33
C PHE A 51 5.14 -2.23 -0.97
N ALA A 52 4.30 -2.83 -0.14
CA ALA A 52 4.35 -4.25 0.18
C ALA A 52 2.92 -4.83 0.19
N GLN A 53 2.74 -5.91 -0.55
CA GLN A 53 1.45 -6.59 -0.68
C GLN A 53 1.24 -7.51 0.52
N ASP A 54 0.08 -7.44 1.15
CA ASP A 54 -0.31 -8.30 2.26
C ASP A 54 -1.07 -9.52 1.73
N PHE A 55 -0.39 -10.67 1.72
CA PHE A 55 -0.94 -11.93 1.24
C PHE A 55 -2.14 -12.43 2.07
N THR A 56 -2.28 -11.98 3.32
CA THR A 56 -3.38 -12.41 4.19
C THR A 56 -4.72 -11.75 3.82
N VAL A 57 -4.70 -10.69 3.02
CA VAL A 57 -5.88 -9.97 2.54
C VAL A 57 -6.15 -10.35 1.09
N PHE A 58 -7.23 -11.10 0.84
CA PHE A 58 -7.61 -11.59 -0.49
C PHE A 58 -6.47 -12.31 -1.27
N GLY A 59 -5.52 -12.94 -0.57
CA GLY A 59 -4.37 -13.59 -1.20
C GLY A 59 -3.38 -12.62 -1.84
N GLY A 60 -3.42 -11.32 -1.49
CA GLY A 60 -2.64 -10.27 -2.15
C GLY A 60 -3.15 -9.93 -3.56
N SER A 61 -4.40 -10.25 -3.87
CA SER A 61 -5.00 -9.98 -5.18
C SER A 61 -5.17 -8.48 -5.43
N LEU A 62 -4.88 -8.05 -6.66
CA LEU A 62 -4.89 -6.65 -7.06
C LEU A 62 -6.31 -6.17 -7.40
N SER A 63 -6.86 -5.31 -6.54
CA SER A 63 -8.11 -4.58 -6.77
C SER A 63 -7.84 -3.21 -7.45
N GLU A 64 -8.90 -2.48 -7.78
CA GLU A 64 -8.80 -1.09 -8.27
C GLU A 64 -8.09 -0.16 -7.26
N THR A 65 -8.51 -0.16 -6.00
CA THR A 65 -7.98 0.73 -4.95
C THR A 65 -6.58 0.33 -4.50
N PHE A 66 -6.30 -0.97 -4.44
CA PHE A 66 -4.95 -1.50 -4.30
C PHE A 66 -4.02 -0.94 -5.38
N ALA A 67 -4.44 -1.03 -6.66
CA ALA A 67 -3.65 -0.55 -7.78
C ALA A 67 -3.44 0.97 -7.73
N MET A 68 -4.49 1.73 -7.38
CA MET A 68 -4.40 3.18 -7.21
C MET A 68 -3.37 3.57 -6.14
N LYS A 69 -3.29 2.85 -5.02
CA LYS A 69 -2.26 3.09 -3.98
C LYS A 69 -0.85 2.90 -4.54
N ILE A 70 -0.62 1.84 -5.32
CA ILE A 70 0.68 1.58 -5.95
C ILE A 70 1.01 2.67 -6.98
N CYS A 71 0.09 2.99 -7.89
CA CYS A 71 0.33 4.02 -8.90
C CYS A 71 0.63 5.37 -8.24
N LYS A 72 -0.09 5.73 -7.16
CA LYS A 72 0.16 6.96 -6.40
C LYS A 72 1.58 7.03 -5.86
N ILE A 73 2.09 5.96 -5.24
CA ILE A 73 3.44 5.96 -4.67
C ILE A 73 4.51 6.00 -5.77
N MET A 74 4.27 5.36 -6.91
CA MET A 74 5.14 5.44 -8.09
C MET A 74 5.15 6.84 -8.70
N ASP A 75 3.99 7.48 -8.85
CA ASP A 75 3.89 8.85 -9.37
C ASP A 75 4.56 9.87 -8.46
N GLN A 76 4.49 9.68 -7.14
CA GLN A 76 5.21 10.51 -6.18
C GLN A 76 6.72 10.30 -6.28
N ALA A 77 7.19 9.06 -6.43
CA ALA A 77 8.59 8.75 -6.61
C ALA A 77 9.20 9.42 -7.86
N MET A 78 8.43 9.51 -8.95
CA MET A 78 8.86 10.13 -10.21
C MET A 78 8.94 11.67 -10.17
N LYS A 79 8.34 12.31 -9.17
CA LYS A 79 8.30 13.78 -9.04
C LYS A 79 9.44 14.35 -8.19
N MET A 80 10.20 13.49 -7.50
CA MET A 80 11.35 13.87 -6.68
C MET A 80 12.63 13.97 -7.49
#